data_AF-A0A8B9JBH5-F1
#
_entry.id   AF-A0A8B9JBH5-F1
#
_cell.length_a   1.000
_cell.length_b   1.000
_cell.length_c   1.000
_cell.angle_alpha   90.00
_cell.angle_beta   90.00
_cell.angle_gamma   90.00
#
_symmetry.space_group_name_H-M   'P 1'
#
loop_
_entity.id
_entity.type
_entity.pdbx_description
1 polymer ?
#
loop_
_entity_poly.entity_id
_entity_poly.type
_entity_poly.pdbx_seq_one_letter_code
_entity_poly.pdbx_strand_id
1 'polypeptide(L)'
;VDLLMFGFFSIFYYSSMLQILYGCLGALLYSLFLAVDCQLVMGREKYSLNPEEYVFGALIIYLDIIMIFLYILMILGGSSNN
;
A
#
# COMPACT_ATOMS: atom_id res chain seq x y z
N VAL A 1 -4.90 20.23 -2.03
CA VAL A 1 -4.12 20.94 -0.98
C VAL A 1 -4.78 20.75 0.37
N ASP A 2 -6.11 20.69 0.39
CA ASP A 2 -6.95 20.49 1.59
C ASP A 2 -6.70 19.14 2.29
N LEU A 3 -6.57 18.04 1.53
CA LEU A 3 -6.24 16.72 2.08
C LEU A 3 -4.81 16.69 2.67
N LEU A 4 -3.87 17.41 2.03
CA LEU A 4 -2.49 17.52 2.47
C LEU A 4 -2.37 18.37 3.73
N MET A 5 -3.11 19.49 3.82
CA MET A 5 -3.19 20.31 5.04
C MET A 5 -3.86 19.55 6.19
N PHE A 6 -4.94 18.81 5.93
CA PHE A 6 -5.60 18.00 6.96
C PHE A 6 -4.70 16.88 7.49
N GLY A 7 -3.94 16.22 6.61
CA GLY A 7 -2.92 15.24 7.00
C GLY A 7 -1.78 15.83 7.83
N PHE A 8 -1.36 17.07 7.52
CA PHE A 8 -0.31 17.78 8.27
C PHE A 8 -0.79 18.22 9.67
N PHE A 9 -2.04 18.68 9.79
CA PHE A 9 -2.66 19.00 11.08
C PHE A 9 -2.91 17.76 11.93
N SER A 10 -3.18 16.62 11.30
CA SER A 10 -3.41 15.34 11.97
C SER A 10 -2.17 14.86 12.75
N ILE A 11 -0.95 15.05 12.23
CA ILE A 11 0.31 14.65 12.88
C ILE A 11 0.49 15.21 14.29
N PHE A 12 -0.08 16.37 14.60
CA PHE A 12 0.07 17.03 15.91
C PHE A 12 -0.84 16.47 17.01
N TYR A 13 -1.88 15.70 16.69
CA TYR A 13 -2.86 15.18 17.67
C TYR A 13 -2.60 13.70 17.99
N TYR A 14 -1.50 13.45 18.70
CA TYR A 14 -1.01 12.12 19.04
C TYR A 14 -1.96 11.36 20.00
N SER A 15 -2.81 10.52 19.43
CA SER A 15 -3.58 9.46 20.10
C SER A 15 -3.74 8.34 19.09
N SER A 16 -3.88 7.08 19.51
CA SER A 16 -3.89 5.84 18.73
C SER A 16 -4.65 5.90 17.38
N MET A 17 -5.61 6.81 17.24
CA MET A 17 -6.25 7.19 15.98
C MET A 17 -5.29 7.59 14.84
N LEU A 18 -4.14 8.23 15.12
CA LEU A 18 -3.16 8.56 14.08
C LEU A 18 -2.42 7.35 13.53
N GLN A 19 -2.13 6.35 14.37
CA GLN A 19 -1.52 5.09 13.90
C GLN A 19 -2.49 4.34 12.99
N ILE A 20 -3.77 4.31 13.35
CA ILE A 20 -4.83 3.70 12.53
C ILE A 20 -5.00 4.47 11.22
N LEU A 21 -5.03 5.81 11.26
CA LEU A 21 -5.16 6.65 10.07
C LEU A 21 -3.96 6.51 9.13
N TYR A 22 -2.74 6.49 9.68
CA TYR A 22 -1.51 6.27 8.92
C TYR A 22 -1.48 4.88 8.30
N GLY A 23 -1.88 3.85 9.05
CA GLY A 23 -2.04 2.49 8.52
C GLY A 23 -3.06 2.43 7.38
N CYS A 24 -4.21 3.08 7.52
CA CYS A 24 -5.25 3.14 6.48
C CYS A 24 -4.75 3.86 5.22
N LEU A 25 -4.07 5.01 5.36
CA LEU A 25 -3.51 5.73 4.22
C LEU A 25 -2.41 4.93 3.51
N GLY A 26 -1.55 4.25 4.28
CA GLY A 26 -0.52 3.35 3.76
C GLY A 26 -1.12 2.17 2.99
N ALA A 27 -2.10 1.47 3.58
CA ALA A 27 -2.80 0.37 2.93
C ALA A 27 -3.52 0.81 1.65
N LEU A 28 -4.18 1.98 1.66
CA LEU A 28 -4.87 2.51 0.49
C LEU A 28 -3.90 2.87 -0.63
N LEU A 29 -2.79 3.54 -0.33
CA LEU A 29 -1.75 3.85 -1.32
C LEU A 29 -1.16 2.58 -1.93
N TYR A 30 -0.75 1.61 -1.12
CA TYR A 30 -0.19 0.36 -1.62
C TYR A 30 -1.20 -0.47 -2.41
N SER A 31 -2.49 -0.44 -2.05
CA SER A 31 -3.53 -1.09 -2.85
C SER A 31 -3.71 -0.47 -4.24
N LEU A 32 -3.48 0.83 -4.36
CA LEU A 32 -3.59 1.57 -5.62
C LEU A 32 -2.35 1.33 -6.49
N PHE A 33 -1.16 1.26 -5.89
CA PHE A 33 0.06 0.79 -6.57
C PHE A 33 -0.09 -0.65 -7.07
N LEU A 34 -0.56 -1.58 -6.23
CA LEU A 34 -0.82 -2.97 -6.63
C LEU A 34 -1.75 -3.06 -7.84
N ALA A 35 -2.82 -2.24 -7.89
CA ALA A 35 -3.72 -2.23 -9.04
C ALA A 35 -3.02 -1.78 -10.32
N VAL A 36 -2.14 -0.77 -10.24
CA VAL A 36 -1.34 -0.30 -11.37
C VAL A 36 -0.30 -1.33 -11.79
N ASP A 37 0.41 -1.94 -10.85
CA ASP A 37 1.45 -2.94 -11.12
C ASP A 37 0.85 -4.22 -11.70
N CYS A 38 -0.31 -4.68 -11.21
CA CYS A 38 -1.09 -5.75 -11.83
C CYS A 38 -1.51 -5.39 -13.26
N GLN A 39 -1.96 -4.15 -13.50
CA GLN A 39 -2.33 -3.69 -14.84
C GLN A 39 -1.11 -3.67 -15.78
N LEU A 40 0.07 -3.34 -15.26
CA LEU A 40 1.31 -3.28 -16.03
C LEU A 40 1.82 -4.69 -16.37
N VAL A 41 1.66 -5.65 -15.46
CA VAL A 41 2.03 -7.06 -15.69
C VAL A 41 1.02 -7.80 -16.59
N MET A 42 -0.30 -7.64 -16.36
CA MET A 42 -1.35 -8.28 -17.20
C MET A 42 -1.61 -7.55 -18.52
N GLY A 43 -1.49 -6.22 -18.55
CA GLY A 43 -1.79 -5.40 -19.72
C GLY A 43 -0.71 -5.41 -20.80
N ARG A 44 0.47 -5.99 -20.54
CA ARG A 44 1.58 -6.11 -21.49
C ARG A 44 1.51 -7.35 -22.39
N GLU A 45 0.31 -7.88 -22.61
CA GLU A 45 -0.05 -9.01 -23.49
C GLU A 45 0.13 -8.75 -25.00
N LYS A 46 1.22 -8.08 -25.45
CA LYS A 46 1.55 -7.98 -26.89
C LYS A 46 3.03 -8.03 -27.27
N TYR A 47 3.95 -7.99 -26.31
CA TYR A 47 5.37 -8.17 -26.59
C TYR A 47 5.87 -9.27 -25.68
N SER A 48 6.52 -10.27 -26.25
CA SER A 48 7.18 -11.37 -25.56
C SER A 48 8.00 -10.85 -24.37
N LEU A 49 7.40 -10.80 -23.18
CA LEU A 49 8.15 -10.52 -21.96
C LEU A 49 9.08 -11.72 -21.79
N ASN A 50 10.37 -11.44 -21.65
CA ASN A 50 11.31 -12.50 -21.33
C ASN A 50 10.87 -13.14 -20.01
N PRO A 51 11.02 -14.46 -19.82
CA PRO A 51 10.62 -15.14 -18.58
C PRO A 51 11.21 -14.45 -17.34
N GLU A 52 12.38 -13.83 -17.47
CA GLU A 52 13.06 -13.04 -16.44
C GLU A 52 12.26 -11.78 -16.01
N GLU A 53 11.64 -11.06 -16.95
CA GLU A 53 10.81 -9.88 -16.66
C GLU A 53 9.51 -10.27 -15.95
N TYR A 54 8.98 -11.46 -16.26
CA TYR A 54 7.79 -11.98 -15.59
C TYR A 54 8.09 -12.37 -14.13
N VAL A 55 9.25 -12.99 -13.87
CA VAL A 55 9.70 -13.29 -12.49
C VAL A 55 9.90 -12.00 -11.70
N PHE A 56 10.51 -10.98 -12.31
CA PHE A 56 10.71 -9.69 -11.66
C PHE A 56 9.39 -8.96 -11.38
N GLY A 57 8.45 -8.96 -12.32
CA GLY A 57 7.11 -8.40 -12.10
C GLY A 57 6.35 -9.12 -10.98
N ALA A 58 6.42 -10.44 -10.93
CA ALA A 58 5.84 -11.23 -9.84
C ALA A 58 6.48 -10.91 -8.48
N LEU A 59 7.80 -10.66 -8.44
CA LEU A 59 8.50 -10.24 -7.22
C LEU A 59 8.01 -8.87 -6.71
N ILE A 60 7.82 -7.89 -7.60
CA ILE A 60 7.29 -6.57 -7.22
C ILE A 60 5.88 -6.70 -6.63
N ILE A 61 4.98 -7.39 -7.32
CA ILE A 61 3.61 -7.64 -6.85
C ILE A 61 3.62 -8.35 -5.49
N TYR A 62 4.53 -9.30 -5.28
CA TYR A 62 4.69 -9.99 -4.00
C TYR A 62 5.07 -9.03 -2.86
N LEU A 63 6.02 -8.13 -3.09
CA LEU A 63 6.43 -7.14 -2.09
C LEU A 63 5.27 -6.19 -1.74
N ASP A 64 4.49 -5.74 -2.73
CA ASP A 64 3.34 -4.88 -2.47
C ASP A 64 2.26 -5.57 -1.63
N ILE A 65 1.99 -6.85 -1.90
CA ILE A 65 1.04 -7.64 -1.10
C ILE A 65 1.51 -7.77 0.35
N ILE A 66 2.80 -8.03 0.60
CA ILE A 66 3.35 -8.08 1.96
C ILE A 66 3.16 -6.74 2.67
N MET A 67 3.47 -5.63 2.00
CA MET A 67 3.33 -4.30 2.59
C MET A 67 1.88 -4.00 2.97
N ILE A 68 0.91 -4.30 2.10
CA ILE A 68 -0.52 -4.19 2.41
C ILE A 68 -0.88 -5.03 3.63
N PHE A 69 -0.42 -6.29 3.68
CA PHE A 69 -0.68 -7.17 4.81
C PHE A 69 -0.13 -6.61 6.13
N LEU A 70 1.09 -6.06 6.12
CA LEU A 70 1.70 -5.42 7.30
C LEU A 70 0.94 -4.17 7.74
N TYR A 71 0.45 -3.34 6.82
CA TYR A 71 -0.39 -2.18 7.16
C TYR A 71 -1.73 -2.62 7.77
N ILE A 72 -2.35 -3.67 7.23
CA ILE A 72 -3.57 -4.24 7.82
C ILE A 72 -3.29 -4.78 9.23
N LEU A 73 -2.18 -5.48 9.42
CA LEU A 73 -1.79 -6.01 10.73
C LEU A 73 -1.48 -4.89 11.74
N MET A 74 -0.88 -3.78 11.29
CA MET A 74 -0.65 -2.58 12.08
C MET A 74 -1.98 -1.93 12.52
N ILE A 75 -2.97 -1.86 11.64
CA ILE A 75 -4.32 -1.34 11.96
C ILE A 75 -5.00 -2.25 12.99
N LEU A 76 -4.99 -3.56 12.76
CA LEU A 76 -5.63 -4.55 13.66
C LEU A 76 -4.94 -4.61 15.02
N GLY A 77 -3.61 -4.56 15.06
CA GLY A 77 -2.82 -4.59 16.30
C GLY A 77 -2.87 -3.28 17.08
N GLY A 78 -2.86 -2.13 16.41
CA GLY A 78 -2.98 -0.81 17.04
C GLY A 78 -4.36 -0.58 17.68
N SER A 79 -5.41 -1.24 17.16
CA SER A 79 -6.76 -1.20 17.75
C SER A 79 -6.89 -2.03 19.04
N SER A 80 -5.98 -2.96 19.32
CA SER A 80 -6.07 -3.86 20.47
C SER A 80 -5.44 -3.29 21.76
N ASN A 81 -4.75 -2.16 21.69
CA ASN A 81 -3.98 -1.60 22.82
C ASN A 81 -4.72 -0.45 23.54
N ASN A 82 -6.05 -0.58 23.69
CA ASN A 82 -6.91 0.26 24.53
C ASN A 82 -7.70 -0.62 25.50
#